data_AF-A0A350PEI8-F1
#
_entry.id   AF-A0A350PEI8-F1
#
_cell.length_a   1.000
_cell.length_b   1.000
_cell.length_c   1.000
_cell.angle_alpha   90.00
_cell.angle_beta   90.00
_cell.angle_gamma   90.00
#
_symmetry.space_group_name_H-M   'P 1'
#
loop_
_entity.id
_entity.type
_entity.pdbx_description
1 polymer ?
#
loop_
_entity_poly.entity_id
_entity_poly.type
_entity_poly.pdbx_seq_one_letter_code
_entity_poly.pdbx_strand_id
1 'polypeptide(L)' 'MSNQRAGKTHSASANDNTGMGTMLFFKNAFQSLTEAGYEDEAFYFEQVVDHLRSGGSLPQDKRGVEKVLGL' A
#
# COMPACT_ATOMS: atom_id res chain seq x y z
N MET A 1 48.40 12.86 -0.75
CA MET A 1 47.65 11.59 -0.60
C MET A 1 46.37 11.92 0.15
N SER A 2 45.23 12.02 -0.55
CA SER A 2 43.92 12.31 0.08
C SER A 2 43.32 11.00 0.59
N ASN A 3 43.07 10.91 1.90
CA ASN A 3 42.49 9.73 2.56
C ASN A 3 41.05 10.01 3.00
N GLN A 4 40.23 10.57 2.11
CA GLN A 4 38.82 10.81 2.40
C GLN A 4 38.00 9.58 1.97
N ARG A 5 37.44 8.87 2.95
CA ARG A 5 36.52 7.76 2.73
C ARG A 5 35.16 8.33 2.30
N ALA A 6 34.60 7.86 1.20
CA ALA A 6 33.25 8.26 0.79
C ALA A 6 32.25 7.87 1.90
N GLY A 7 31.50 8.86 2.41
CA GLY A 7 30.42 8.62 3.36
C GLY A 7 29.35 7.76 2.70
N LYS A 8 28.87 6.72 3.37
CA LYS A 8 27.69 5.97 2.94
C LYS A 8 26.46 6.85 3.17
N THR A 9 26.08 7.64 2.18
CA THR A 9 24.76 8.26 2.16
C THR A 9 23.76 7.23 1.65
N HIS A 10 22.88 6.78 2.54
CA HIS A 10 21.66 6.09 2.13
C HIS A 10 20.71 7.17 1.60
N SER A 11 20.40 7.11 0.31
CA SER A 11 19.21 7.78 -0.22
C SER A 11 18.03 7.19 0.55
N ALA A 12 17.43 7.96 1.47
CA ALA A 12 16.10 7.65 1.94
C ALA A 12 15.24 7.54 0.68
N SER A 13 14.70 6.35 0.40
CA SER A 13 14.05 6.01 -0.85
C SER A 13 13.21 7.19 -1.36
N ALA A 14 13.72 7.89 -2.36
CA ALA A 14 13.03 8.95 -3.09
C ALA A 14 11.94 8.33 -3.99
N ASN A 15 11.16 7.41 -3.44
CA ASN A 15 10.03 6.78 -4.10
C ASN A 15 8.77 7.39 -3.50
N ASP A 16 8.68 8.72 -3.59
CA ASP A 16 7.46 9.48 -3.33
C ASP A 16 6.48 9.30 -4.53
N ASN A 17 6.28 8.05 -4.94
CA ASN A 17 5.17 7.64 -5.81
C ASN A 17 3.92 7.36 -4.96
N THR A 18 3.88 7.94 -3.77
CA THR A 18 2.93 7.68 -2.67
C THR A 18 1.50 7.92 -3.14
N GLY A 19 1.26 9.00 -3.89
CA GLY A 19 -0.07 9.34 -4.39
C GLY A 19 -0.63 8.35 -5.42
N MET A 20 0.17 7.95 -6.41
CA MET A 20 -0.30 7.05 -7.46
C MET A 20 -0.54 5.63 -6.92
N GLY A 21 0.32 5.19 -6.01
CA GLY A 21 0.17 3.88 -5.37
C GLY A 21 -1.08 3.80 -4.48
N THR A 22 -1.34 4.84 -3.70
CA THR A 22 -2.56 4.93 -2.89
C THR A 22 -3.82 4.97 -3.77
N MET A 23 -3.80 5.74 -4.87
CA MET A 23 -4.92 5.78 -5.81
C MET A 23 -5.24 4.40 -6.41
N LEU A 24 -4.22 3.68 -6.88
CA LEU A 24 -4.41 2.39 -7.52
C LEU A 24 -4.92 1.33 -6.53
N PHE A 25 -4.42 1.35 -5.29
CA PHE A 25 -4.93 0.52 -4.20
C PHE A 25 -6.45 0.71 -4.02
N PHE A 26 -6.91 1.95 -3.85
CA PHE A 26 -8.34 2.22 -3.61
C PHE A 26 -9.22 1.90 -4.83
N LYS A 27 -8.70 2.09 -6.05
CA LYS A 27 -9.41 1.71 -7.27
C LYS A 27 -9.62 0.18 -7.34
N ASN A 28 -8.58 -0.59 -7.05
CA ASN A 28 -8.67 -2.05 -7.02
C ASN A 28 -9.58 -2.52 -5.87
N ALA A 29 -9.53 -1.86 -4.71
CA ALA A 29 -10.35 -2.21 -3.56
C ALA A 29 -11.84 -2.03 -3.88
N PHE A 30 -12.21 -0.90 -4.48
CA PHE A 30 -13.57 -0.64 -4.94
C PHE A 30 -14.05 -1.70 -5.93
N GLN A 31 -13.22 -2.07 -6.92
CA GLN A 31 -13.57 -3.10 -7.89
C GLN A 31 -13.77 -4.47 -7.24
N SER A 32 -12.85 -4.90 -6.36
CA SER A 32 -12.95 -6.20 -5.68
C SER A 32 -14.17 -6.29 -4.76
N LEU A 33 -14.51 -5.22 -4.03
CA LEU A 33 -15.71 -5.19 -3.18
C LEU A 33 -17.01 -5.21 -3.99
N THR A 34 -17.04 -4.45 -5.09
CA THR A 34 -18.18 -4.42 -6.01
C THR A 34 -18.39 -5.79 -6.68
N GLU A 35 -17.32 -6.42 -7.15
CA GLU A 35 -17.38 -7.76 -7.76
C GLU A 35 -17.84 -8.84 -6.76
N ALA A 36 -17.45 -8.72 -5.49
CA ALA A 36 -17.85 -9.64 -4.44
C ALA A 36 -19.29 -9.38 -3.91
N GLY A 37 -19.94 -8.29 -4.33
CA GLY A 37 -21.32 -7.98 -3.96
C GLY A 37 -21.48 -7.45 -2.53
N TYR A 38 -20.42 -6.87 -1.96
CA TYR A 38 -20.48 -6.29 -0.62
C TYR A 38 -20.96 -4.84 -0.67
N GLU A 39 -22.06 -4.55 0.01
CA GLU A 39 -22.69 -3.22 0.08
C GLU A 39 -22.29 -2.40 1.32
N ASP A 40 -21.51 -2.99 2.24
CA ASP A 40 -20.99 -2.31 3.43
C ASP A 40 -19.47 -2.17 3.34
N GLU A 41 -19.01 -1.24 2.50
CA GLU A 41 -17.58 -1.03 2.25
C GLU A 41 -16.86 -0.51 3.50
N ALA A 42 -17.59 0.06 4.48
CA ALA A 42 -17.01 0.60 5.71
C ALA A 42 -16.34 -0.50 6.56
N PHE A 43 -16.96 -1.67 6.67
CA PHE A 43 -16.39 -2.83 7.38
C PHE A 43 -15.04 -3.27 6.77
N TYR A 44 -14.94 -3.30 5.45
CA TYR A 44 -13.73 -3.74 4.74
C TYR A 44 -12.59 -2.73 4.84
N PHE A 45 -12.90 -1.43 4.98
CA PHE A 45 -11.88 -0.41 5.21
C PHE A 45 -11.25 -0.49 6.60
N GLU A 46 -11.92 -1.06 7.62
CA GLU A 46 -11.27 -1.33 8.92
C GLU A 46 -10.09 -2.30 8.77
N GLN A 47 -10.21 -3.30 7.89
CA GLN A 47 -9.12 -4.25 7.60
C GLN A 47 -7.89 -3.55 6.98
N VAL A 48 -8.13 -2.54 6.14
CA VAL A 48 -7.07 -1.69 5.59
C VAL A 48 -6.37 -0.90 6.69
N VAL A 49 -7.13 -0.34 7.63
CA VAL A 49 -6.57 0.42 8.77
C VAL A 49 -5.72 -0.47 9.66
N ASP A 50 -6.18 -1.68 9.98
CA ASP A 50 -5.45 -2.63 10.80
C ASP A 50 -4.17 -3.12 10.11
N HIS A 51 -4.25 -3.40 8.81
CA HIS A 51 -3.08 -3.76 8.00
C HIS A 51 -2.02 -2.64 8.02
N LEU A 52 -2.42 -1.38 7.83
CA LEU A 52 -1.52 -0.23 7.91
C LEU A 52 -0.93 -0.05 9.32
N ARG A 53 -1.73 -0.24 10.37
CA ARG A 53 -1.27 -0.16 11.77
C ARG A 53 -0.23 -1.23 12.11
N SER A 54 -0.33 -2.41 11.49
CA SER A 54 0.67 -3.49 11.63
C SER A 54 2.00 -3.21 10.90
N GLY A 55 2.10 -2.09 10.16
CA GLY A 55 3.25 -1.75 9.34
C GLY A 55 3.19 -2.35 7.93
N GLY A 56 2.04 -2.88 7.52
CA GLY A 56 1.80 -3.35 6.17
C GLY A 56 1.82 -2.21 5.15
N SER A 57 2.30 -2.48 3.94
CA SER A 57 2.24 -1.54 2.81
C SER A 57 0.95 -1.72 1.99
N LEU A 58 0.56 -0.70 1.23
CA LEU A 58 -0.56 -0.80 0.28
C LEU A 58 -0.11 -1.53 -0.99
N PRO A 59 -0.54 -2.78 -1.21
CA PRO A 59 -0.23 -3.51 -2.44
C PRO A 59 -0.87 -2.83 -3.65
N GLN A 60 -0.26 -3.05 -4.81
CA GLN A 60 -0.69 -2.42 -6.07
C GLN A 60 -1.39 -3.42 -7.00
N ASP A 61 -1.22 -4.71 -6.72
CA ASP A 61 -1.83 -5.81 -7.43
C ASP A 61 -3.19 -6.17 -6.81
N LYS A 62 -4.14 -6.59 -7.66
CA LYS A 62 -5.51 -6.93 -7.24
C LYS A 62 -5.54 -8.00 -6.13
N ARG A 63 -4.70 -9.04 -6.26
CA ARG A 63 -4.64 -10.15 -5.29
C ARG A 63 -4.15 -9.70 -3.91
N GLY A 64 -3.14 -8.82 -3.87
CA GLY A 64 -2.68 -8.21 -2.64
C GLY A 64 -3.76 -7.34 -2.01
N VAL A 65 -4.50 -6.59 -2.81
CA VAL A 65 -5.61 -5.74 -2.34
C VAL A 65 -6.73 -6.58 -1.74
N GLU A 66 -7.14 -7.66 -2.41
CA GLU A 66 -8.13 -8.64 -1.90
C GLU A 66 -7.71 -9.20 -0.54
N LYS A 67 -6.44 -9.60 -0.41
CA LYS A 67 -5.90 -10.11 0.85
C LYS A 67 -5.96 -9.09 1.99
N VAL A 68 -5.70 -7.81 1.70
CA VAL A 68 -5.80 -6.73 2.71
C VAL A 68 -7.26 -6.47 3.10
N LEU A 69 -8.19 -6.63 2.18
CA LEU A 69 -9.63 -6.52 2.44
C LEU A 69 -10.21 -7.77 3.11
N GLY A 70 -9.48 -8.88 3.20
CA GLY A 70 -9.98 -10.13 3.75
C GLY A 70 -10.93 -10.88 2.79
N LEU A 71 -10.79 -10.62 1.49
CA LEU A 71 -11.51 -11.29 0.38
C LEU A 71 -10.79 -12.55 -0.09
#